data_AF-A0A945PJ15-F1
#
_entry.id   AF-A0A945PJ15-F1
#
_cell.length_a   1.000
_cell.length_b   1.000
_cell.length_c   1.000
_cell.angle_alpha   90.00
_cell.angle_beta   90.00
_cell.angle_gamma   90.00
#
_symmetry.space_group_name_H-M   'P 1'
#
loop_
_entity.id
_entity.type
_entity.pdbx_description
1 polymer ?
#
loop_
_entity_poly.entity_id
_entity_poly.type
_entity_poly.pdbx_seq_one_letter_code
_entity_poly.pdbx_strand_id
1 'polypeptide(L)'
;MNYFRPLYPFLFGWALILNSPTFSDIGLINGLGQLVLFALVVCLPIWRTERMSYVDIGWPWGLVLLGLISYWLSDGYWLRSLVVSAIVILIGLRMGMGALKMWRMGLLKKEFPRYQYQRRRWEKDGKTNVQLALQVDAISQGLANASFLALPVLIIASNNSPQFSLFEVAGLVIWVLAFAMETVADMQKLAFLQKMKKQGKQRQVCDVGLWRYCRHPNYFAEWMVWNGLVVAAIPSWLALQNTESTLIWGLLGAGLLFTSRMMYSTLVYVTGAVPSEYYSAQKRPGYTEYQQHTNRFFPGLRRGS
;
A
#
# COMPACT_ATOMS: atom_id res chain seq x y z
N MET A 1 -20.72 -6.92 -17.83
CA MET A 1 -19.42 -6.82 -17.14
C MET A 1 -19.11 -5.37 -16.86
N ASN A 2 -18.79 -5.00 -15.62
CA ASN A 2 -18.46 -3.61 -15.31
C ASN A 2 -16.94 -3.49 -15.07
N TYR A 3 -16.23 -2.92 -16.05
CA TYR A 3 -14.78 -2.71 -15.95
C TYR A 3 -14.43 -1.73 -14.83
N PHE A 4 -15.26 -0.71 -14.62
CA PHE A 4 -14.99 0.45 -13.76
C PHE A 4 -15.41 0.26 -12.30
N ARG A 5 -16.15 -0.81 -11.97
CA ARG A 5 -16.55 -1.14 -10.59
C ARG A 5 -15.41 -1.06 -9.56
N PRO A 6 -14.16 -1.48 -9.85
CA PRO A 6 -13.05 -1.34 -8.91
C PRO A 6 -12.70 0.11 -8.55
N LEU A 7 -13.06 1.10 -9.37
CA LEU A 7 -12.77 2.51 -9.14
C LEU A 7 -13.70 3.15 -8.11
N TYR A 8 -14.93 2.63 -7.96
CA TYR A 8 -15.99 3.30 -7.19
C TYR A 8 -15.60 3.59 -5.73
N PRO A 9 -14.97 2.67 -4.97
CA PRO A 9 -14.58 2.97 -3.60
C PRO A 9 -13.56 4.10 -3.50
N PHE A 10 -12.65 4.20 -4.48
CA PHE A 10 -11.61 5.24 -4.49
C PHE A 10 -12.15 6.58 -4.96
N LEU A 11 -13.06 6.58 -5.95
CA LEU A 11 -13.76 7.80 -6.37
C LEU A 11 -14.64 8.35 -5.24
N PHE A 12 -15.33 7.49 -4.50
CA PHE A 12 -16.10 7.90 -3.33
C PHE A 12 -15.18 8.47 -2.23
N GLY A 13 -14.07 7.81 -1.94
CA GLY A 13 -13.10 8.30 -0.95
C GLY A 13 -12.46 9.63 -1.35
N TRP A 14 -12.17 9.84 -2.65
CA TRP A 14 -11.65 11.12 -3.12
C TRP A 14 -12.73 12.21 -3.10
N ALA A 15 -13.96 11.88 -3.50
CA ALA A 15 -15.09 12.79 -3.40
C ALA A 15 -15.35 13.22 -1.95
N LEU A 16 -15.22 12.32 -0.98
CA LEU A 16 -15.30 12.67 0.45
C LEU A 16 -14.28 13.74 0.83
N ILE A 17 -13.02 13.59 0.41
CA ILE A 17 -11.97 14.58 0.67
C ILE A 17 -12.31 15.92 0.01
N LEU A 18 -12.78 15.90 -1.24
CA LEU A 18 -13.14 17.12 -1.98
C LEU A 18 -14.35 17.86 -1.40
N ASN A 19 -15.22 17.17 -0.66
CA ASN A 19 -16.38 17.77 -0.01
C ASN A 19 -16.08 18.26 1.41
N SER A 20 -14.89 18.01 1.97
CA SER A 20 -14.47 18.56 3.26
C SER A 20 -13.93 19.98 3.06
N PRO A 21 -14.46 21.01 3.78
CA PRO A 21 -13.88 22.35 3.77
C PRO A 21 -12.42 22.39 4.23
N THR A 22 -12.01 21.44 5.08
CA THR A 22 -10.60 21.35 5.54
C THR A 22 -9.67 20.80 4.47
N PHE A 23 -10.15 19.91 3.59
CA PHE A 23 -9.29 19.12 2.70
C PHE A 23 -9.53 19.30 1.20
N SER A 24 -10.49 20.13 0.79
CA SER A 24 -10.88 20.27 -0.63
C SER A 24 -9.70 20.62 -1.53
N ASP A 25 -8.93 21.64 -1.14
CA ASP A 25 -7.88 22.22 -1.98
C ASP A 25 -6.67 21.29 -2.08
N ILE A 26 -6.16 20.85 -0.92
CA ILE A 26 -5.05 19.90 -0.87
C ILE A 26 -5.43 18.55 -1.49
N GLY A 27 -6.69 18.12 -1.34
CA GLY A 27 -7.24 16.90 -1.93
C GLY A 27 -7.34 16.98 -3.45
N LEU A 28 -7.71 18.13 -4.00
CA LEU A 28 -7.73 18.38 -5.45
C LEU A 28 -6.30 18.37 -6.01
N ILE A 29 -5.38 19.09 -5.37
CA ILE A 29 -3.97 19.16 -5.79
C ILE A 29 -3.33 17.77 -5.75
N ASN A 30 -3.51 17.02 -4.66
CA ASN A 30 -3.03 15.64 -4.57
C ASN A 30 -3.63 14.77 -5.67
N GLY A 31 -4.95 14.80 -5.85
CA GLY A 31 -5.61 13.96 -6.85
C GLY A 31 -5.15 14.27 -8.28
N LEU A 32 -5.03 15.55 -8.66
CA LEU A 32 -4.46 15.94 -9.95
C LEU A 32 -3.01 15.49 -10.09
N GLY A 33 -2.20 15.64 -9.04
CA GLY A 33 -0.83 15.15 -8.98
C GLY A 33 -0.73 13.64 -9.21
N GLN A 34 -1.58 12.85 -8.54
CA GLN A 34 -1.65 11.40 -8.74
C GLN A 34 -2.08 11.04 -10.16
N LEU A 35 -3.06 11.75 -10.74
CA LEU A 35 -3.50 11.52 -12.11
C LEU A 35 -2.38 11.80 -13.13
N VAL A 36 -1.65 12.90 -12.97
CA VAL A 36 -0.50 13.23 -13.84
C VAL A 36 0.61 12.19 -13.69
N LEU A 37 0.98 11.85 -12.45
CA LEU A 37 2.00 10.84 -12.17
C LEU A 37 1.63 9.49 -12.79
N PHE A 38 0.41 9.01 -12.55
CA PHE A 38 -0.04 7.73 -13.08
C PHE A 38 -0.20 7.75 -14.59
N ALA A 39 -0.69 8.85 -15.18
CA ALA A 39 -0.78 8.98 -16.64
C ALA A 39 0.59 8.77 -17.30
N LEU A 40 1.62 9.45 -16.80
CA LEU A 40 2.96 9.48 -17.41
C LEU A 40 3.81 8.25 -17.06
N VAL A 41 3.81 7.83 -15.78
CA VAL A 41 4.72 6.80 -15.27
C VAL A 41 4.12 5.39 -15.34
N VAL A 42 2.79 5.28 -15.39
CA VAL A 42 2.10 3.99 -15.29
C VAL A 42 1.27 3.70 -16.54
N CYS A 43 0.24 4.49 -16.81
CA CYS A 43 -0.73 4.27 -17.87
C CYS A 43 -0.09 4.27 -19.27
N LEU A 44 0.74 5.28 -19.57
CA LEU A 44 1.41 5.38 -20.86
C LEU A 44 2.40 4.21 -21.11
N PRO A 45 3.28 3.83 -20.16
CA PRO A 45 4.09 2.62 -20.29
C PRO A 45 3.26 1.33 -20.40
N ILE A 46 2.19 1.18 -19.62
CA ILE A 46 1.27 0.03 -19.72
C ILE A 46 0.64 -0.02 -21.11
N TRP A 47 0.23 1.11 -21.68
CA TRP A 47 -0.36 1.15 -23.02
C TRP A 47 0.60 0.69 -24.11
N ARG A 48 1.89 1.01 -23.97
CA ARG A 48 2.90 0.59 -24.95
C ARG A 48 3.40 -0.85 -24.78
N THR A 49 3.39 -1.37 -23.56
CA THR A 49 4.10 -2.62 -23.22
C THR A 49 3.17 -3.74 -22.76
N GLU A 50 1.93 -3.41 -22.43
CA GLU A 50 0.97 -4.26 -21.73
C GLU A 50 1.52 -4.86 -20.42
N ARG A 51 2.49 -4.21 -19.78
CA ARG A 51 3.07 -4.67 -18.50
C ARG A 51 2.51 -3.91 -17.33
N MET A 52 1.68 -4.55 -16.51
CA MET A 52 1.09 -3.91 -15.34
C MET A 52 2.12 -3.56 -14.26
N SER A 53 3.30 -4.19 -14.29
CA SER A 53 4.36 -4.01 -13.31
C SER A 53 4.90 -2.57 -13.18
N TYR A 54 4.59 -1.65 -14.11
CA TYR A 54 4.88 -0.21 -13.93
C TYR A 54 4.12 0.43 -12.75
N VAL A 55 2.99 -0.16 -12.32
CA VAL A 55 2.26 0.26 -11.11
C VAL A 55 3.17 0.23 -9.88
N ASP A 56 4.10 -0.73 -9.81
CA ASP A 56 5.05 -0.84 -8.69
C ASP A 56 6.05 0.32 -8.62
N ILE A 57 6.17 1.12 -9.69
CA ILE A 57 6.89 2.41 -9.66
C ILE A 57 5.92 3.53 -9.25
N GLY A 58 4.78 3.66 -9.93
CA GLY A 58 3.88 4.81 -9.73
C GLY A 58 3.29 4.87 -8.32
N TRP A 59 2.87 3.74 -7.76
CA TRP A 59 2.24 3.70 -6.43
C TRP A 59 3.14 4.24 -5.31
N PRO A 60 4.38 3.75 -5.11
CA PRO A 60 5.24 4.26 -4.04
C PRO A 60 5.74 5.69 -4.30
N TRP A 61 5.99 6.08 -5.55
CA TRP A 61 6.31 7.47 -5.87
C TRP A 61 5.12 8.41 -5.68
N GLY A 62 3.89 7.89 -5.78
CA GLY A 62 2.68 8.62 -5.41
C GLY A 62 2.57 8.88 -3.91
N LEU A 63 3.11 7.99 -3.06
CA LEU A 63 3.24 8.25 -1.62
C LEU A 63 4.27 9.34 -1.34
N VAL A 64 5.41 9.34 -2.05
CA VAL A 64 6.40 10.43 -1.95
C VAL A 64 5.76 11.76 -2.33
N LEU A 65 5.02 11.80 -3.44
CA LEU A 65 4.27 12.98 -3.88
C LEU A 65 3.26 13.43 -2.82
N LEU A 66 2.46 12.50 -2.26
CA LEU A 66 1.50 12.78 -1.20
C LEU A 66 2.17 13.41 0.04
N GLY A 67 3.29 12.85 0.49
CA GLY A 67 4.02 13.40 1.64
C GLY A 67 4.61 14.78 1.35
N LEU A 68 5.11 15.04 0.14
CA LEU A 68 5.58 16.38 -0.26
C LEU A 68 4.42 17.39 -0.27
N ILE A 69 3.30 17.03 -0.90
CA ILE A 69 2.10 17.86 -0.94
C ILE A 69 1.59 18.15 0.47
N SER A 70 1.50 17.12 1.31
CA SER A 70 1.06 17.26 2.70
C SER A 70 1.96 18.21 3.48
N TYR A 71 3.28 18.11 3.34
CA TYR A 71 4.20 18.99 4.09
C TYR A 71 4.06 20.46 3.71
N TRP A 72 4.01 20.74 2.41
CA TRP A 72 4.04 22.11 1.89
C TRP A 72 2.69 22.82 1.94
N LEU A 73 1.58 22.07 1.90
CA LEU A 73 0.24 22.64 1.76
C LEU A 73 -0.67 22.37 2.95
N SER A 74 -0.23 21.66 3.99
CA SER A 74 -1.03 21.51 5.20
C SER A 74 -0.99 22.77 6.06
N ASP A 75 -2.15 23.20 6.55
CA ASP A 75 -2.28 24.36 7.45
C ASP A 75 -2.14 24.01 8.94
N GLY A 76 -1.72 22.79 9.29
CA GLY A 76 -1.57 22.37 10.69
C GLY A 76 -0.21 22.71 11.31
N TYR A 77 0.02 22.21 12.51
CA TYR A 77 1.27 22.40 13.23
C TYR A 77 2.45 21.77 12.45
N TRP A 78 3.45 22.59 12.13
CA TRP A 78 4.55 22.24 11.24
C TRP A 78 5.25 20.93 11.61
N LEU A 79 5.47 20.66 12.91
CA LEU A 79 6.18 19.45 13.35
C LEU A 79 5.33 18.20 13.11
N ARG A 80 4.00 18.28 13.31
CA ARG A 80 3.09 17.17 13.02
C ARG A 80 3.05 16.89 11.52
N SER A 81 2.95 17.94 10.71
CA SER A 81 3.01 17.83 9.25
C SER A 81 4.35 17.25 8.78
N LEU A 82 5.48 17.70 9.34
CA LEU A 82 6.81 17.16 9.05
C LEU A 82 6.90 15.68 9.37
N VAL A 83 6.46 15.27 10.56
CA VAL A 83 6.55 13.87 11.03
C VAL A 83 5.75 12.93 10.12
N VAL A 84 4.47 13.24 9.86
CA VAL A 84 3.62 12.37 9.04
C VAL A 84 4.08 12.35 7.58
N SER A 85 4.49 13.50 7.04
CA SER A 85 5.02 13.60 5.69
C SER A 85 6.33 12.83 5.52
N ALA A 86 7.24 12.93 6.50
CA ALA A 86 8.49 12.19 6.50
C ALA A 86 8.25 10.68 6.53
N ILE A 87 7.31 10.21 7.36
CA ILE A 87 6.92 8.80 7.41
C ILE A 87 6.48 8.29 6.04
N VAL A 88 5.55 8.99 5.40
CA VAL A 88 4.98 8.58 4.10
C VAL A 88 6.03 8.65 3.00
N ILE A 89 6.89 9.68 3.01
CA ILE A 89 8.03 9.79 2.09
C ILE A 89 9.00 8.61 2.29
N LEU A 90 9.34 8.23 3.52
CA LEU A 90 10.25 7.12 3.80
C LEU A 90 9.68 5.78 3.30
N ILE A 91 8.38 5.54 3.52
CA ILE A 91 7.67 4.35 2.99
C ILE A 91 7.75 4.33 1.47
N GLY A 92 7.38 5.45 0.83
CA GLY A 92 7.40 5.60 -0.63
C GLY A 92 8.80 5.44 -1.23
N LEU A 93 9.83 6.09 -0.66
CA LEU A 93 11.20 6.00 -1.15
C LEU A 93 11.77 4.58 -1.04
N ARG A 94 11.53 3.88 0.07
CA ARG A 94 12.01 2.50 0.25
C ARG A 94 11.54 1.59 -0.88
N MET A 95 10.24 1.60 -1.18
CA MET A 95 9.65 0.78 -2.23
C MET A 95 9.96 1.32 -3.63
N GLY A 96 9.86 2.63 -3.83
CA GLY A 96 10.07 3.31 -5.11
C GLY A 96 11.50 3.16 -5.62
N MET A 97 12.51 3.25 -4.75
CA MET A 97 13.91 3.01 -5.10
C MET A 97 14.15 1.55 -5.49
N GLY A 98 13.52 0.61 -4.77
CA GLY A 98 13.52 -0.81 -5.13
C GLY A 98 12.91 -1.06 -6.51
N ALA A 99 11.78 -0.43 -6.81
CA ALA A 99 11.10 -0.54 -8.10
C ALA A 99 11.93 0.05 -9.25
N LEU A 100 12.54 1.22 -9.05
CA LEU A 100 13.45 1.82 -10.04
C LEU A 100 14.68 0.94 -10.29
N LYS A 101 15.24 0.32 -9.25
CA LYS A 101 16.34 -0.65 -9.41
C LYS A 101 15.89 -1.85 -10.24
N MET A 102 14.72 -2.42 -9.97
CA MET A 102 14.17 -3.53 -10.77
C MET A 102 13.91 -3.13 -12.23
N TRP A 103 13.43 -1.91 -12.47
CA TRP A 103 13.25 -1.37 -13.80
C TRP A 103 14.56 -1.25 -14.57
N ARG A 104 15.60 -0.64 -13.96
CA ARG A 104 16.94 -0.50 -14.56
C ARG A 104 17.58 -1.86 -14.88
N MET A 105 17.32 -2.88 -14.05
CA MET A 105 17.75 -4.25 -14.29
C MET A 105 16.96 -4.97 -15.41
N GLY A 106 15.95 -4.32 -16.00
CA GLY A 106 15.11 -4.89 -17.05
C GLY A 106 14.11 -5.93 -16.54
N LEU A 107 13.87 -6.04 -15.23
CA LEU A 107 12.98 -7.05 -14.66
C LEU A 107 11.51 -6.81 -15.03
N LEU A 108 11.11 -5.55 -15.25
CA LEU A 108 9.76 -5.19 -15.70
C LEU A 108 9.45 -5.58 -17.15
N LYS A 109 10.44 -6.05 -17.92
CA LYS A 109 10.17 -6.63 -19.26
C LYS A 109 9.33 -7.91 -19.18
N LYS A 110 9.35 -8.58 -18.03
CA LYS A 110 8.50 -9.73 -17.71
C LYS A 110 7.50 -9.34 -16.64
N GLU A 111 6.25 -9.75 -16.82
CA GLU A 111 5.19 -9.45 -15.87
C GLU A 111 5.38 -10.21 -14.55
N PHE A 112 5.19 -9.54 -13.41
CA PHE A 112 5.25 -10.20 -12.12
C PHE A 112 4.09 -11.19 -11.91
N PRO A 113 4.30 -12.28 -11.12
CA PRO A 113 3.29 -13.31 -10.90
C PRO A 113 1.94 -12.78 -10.41
N ARG A 114 1.91 -11.77 -9.54
CA ARG A 114 0.65 -11.17 -9.04
C ARG A 114 -0.22 -10.58 -10.16
N TYR A 115 0.38 -9.98 -11.18
CA TYR A 115 -0.34 -9.40 -12.31
C TYR A 115 -0.74 -10.46 -13.35
N GLN A 116 0.04 -11.54 -13.47
CA GLN A 116 -0.38 -12.73 -14.22
C GLN A 116 -1.63 -13.36 -13.58
N TYR A 117 -1.69 -13.40 -12.24
CA TYR A 117 -2.87 -13.85 -11.52
C TYR A 117 -4.08 -12.93 -11.75
N GLN A 118 -3.85 -11.61 -11.80
CA GLN A 118 -4.92 -10.64 -12.05
C GLN A 118 -5.55 -10.82 -13.44
N ARG A 119 -4.76 -11.15 -14.47
CA ARG A 119 -5.29 -11.49 -15.80
C ARG A 119 -6.26 -12.67 -15.77
N ARG A 120 -5.96 -13.70 -14.96
CA ARG A 120 -6.86 -14.84 -14.75
C ARG A 120 -8.16 -14.47 -14.04
N ARG A 121 -8.14 -13.45 -13.17
CA ARG A 121 -9.36 -12.92 -12.55
C ARG A 121 -10.22 -12.20 -13.56
N TRP A 122 -9.60 -11.38 -14.40
CA TRP A 122 -10.30 -10.71 -15.49
C TRP A 122 -10.99 -11.72 -16.42
N GLU A 123 -10.30 -12.80 -16.80
CA GLU A 123 -10.89 -13.90 -17.59
C GLU A 123 -12.12 -14.51 -16.89
N LYS A 124 -12.03 -14.80 -15.59
CA LYS A 124 -13.16 -15.31 -14.80
C LYS A 124 -14.32 -14.32 -14.67
N ASP A 125 -14.02 -13.03 -14.59
CA ASP A 125 -15.01 -11.94 -14.55
C ASP A 125 -15.57 -11.62 -15.95
N GLY A 126 -15.14 -12.36 -16.98
CA GLY A 126 -15.55 -12.19 -18.38
C GLY A 126 -14.87 -11.04 -19.11
N LYS A 127 -13.93 -10.30 -18.49
CA LYS A 127 -13.23 -9.13 -19.08
C LYS A 127 -12.42 -9.51 -20.33
N THR A 128 -13.01 -9.27 -21.50
CA THR A 128 -12.42 -9.52 -22.83
C THR A 128 -11.44 -8.44 -23.29
N ASN A 129 -11.66 -7.17 -22.91
CA ASN A 129 -10.76 -6.07 -23.24
C ASN A 129 -9.67 -5.93 -22.18
N VAL A 130 -8.58 -6.65 -22.39
CA VAL A 130 -7.42 -6.69 -21.50
C VAL A 130 -6.78 -5.31 -21.34
N GLN A 131 -6.70 -4.53 -22.41
CA GLN A 131 -6.08 -3.21 -22.38
C GLN A 131 -6.86 -2.23 -21.49
N LEU A 132 -8.19 -2.24 -21.60
CA LEU A 132 -9.05 -1.46 -20.72
C LEU A 132 -8.93 -1.93 -19.26
N ALA A 133 -8.93 -3.24 -19.02
CA ALA A 133 -8.78 -3.79 -17.68
C ALA A 133 -7.44 -3.39 -17.02
N LEU A 134 -6.35 -3.38 -17.79
CA LEU A 134 -5.04 -2.90 -17.35
C LEU A 134 -5.08 -1.43 -16.94
N GLN A 135 -5.65 -0.57 -17.78
CA GLN A 135 -5.71 0.87 -17.51
C GLN A 135 -6.60 1.19 -16.29
N VAL A 136 -7.73 0.50 -16.15
CA VAL A 136 -8.61 0.69 -15.00
C VAL A 136 -7.93 0.24 -13.71
N ASP A 137 -7.34 -0.95 -13.67
CA ASP A 137 -6.67 -1.41 -12.46
C ASP A 137 -5.41 -0.56 -12.16
N ALA A 138 -4.73 -0.02 -13.17
CA ALA A 138 -3.62 0.92 -12.99
C ALA A 138 -4.06 2.26 -12.36
N ILE A 139 -5.09 2.90 -12.91
CA ILE A 139 -5.64 4.16 -12.37
C ILE A 139 -6.18 3.97 -10.96
N SER A 140 -6.76 2.80 -10.66
CA SER A 140 -7.27 2.49 -9.32
C SER A 140 -6.22 2.63 -8.21
N GLN A 141 -4.95 2.36 -8.53
CA GLN A 141 -3.83 2.47 -7.59
C GLN A 141 -3.41 3.92 -7.36
N GLY A 142 -3.53 4.78 -8.37
CA GLY A 142 -3.34 6.22 -8.21
C GLY A 142 -4.48 6.86 -7.43
N LEU A 143 -5.72 6.42 -7.70
CA LEU A 143 -6.87 6.84 -6.92
C LEU A 143 -6.80 6.36 -5.47
N ALA A 144 -6.17 5.23 -5.17
CA ALA A 144 -5.91 4.82 -3.79
C ALA A 144 -5.07 5.86 -3.03
N ASN A 145 -4.01 6.39 -3.66
CA ASN A 145 -3.17 7.47 -3.13
C ASN A 145 -3.91 8.82 -3.05
N ALA A 146 -4.86 9.07 -3.95
CA ALA A 146 -5.70 10.28 -3.94
C ALA A 146 -6.83 10.24 -2.90
N SER A 147 -7.16 9.05 -2.37
CA SER A 147 -8.33 8.82 -1.53
C SER A 147 -7.93 8.32 -0.14
N PHE A 148 -8.20 7.05 0.17
CA PHE A 148 -8.11 6.53 1.53
C PHE A 148 -6.67 6.55 2.08
N LEU A 149 -5.65 6.37 1.24
CA LEU A 149 -4.25 6.47 1.71
C LEU A 149 -3.86 7.91 2.07
N ALA A 150 -4.50 8.91 1.47
CA ALA A 150 -4.31 10.31 1.85
C ALA A 150 -4.97 10.65 3.18
N LEU A 151 -6.10 10.02 3.52
CA LEU A 151 -6.90 10.38 4.71
C LEU A 151 -6.11 10.47 6.02
N PRO A 152 -5.42 9.42 6.51
CA PRO A 152 -4.70 9.53 7.77
C PRO A 152 -3.59 10.59 7.72
N VAL A 153 -2.97 10.78 6.55
CA VAL A 153 -1.89 11.76 6.34
C VAL A 153 -2.43 13.18 6.46
N LEU A 154 -3.47 13.50 5.68
CA LEU A 154 -4.11 14.81 5.66
C LEU A 154 -4.73 15.16 7.02
N ILE A 155 -5.42 14.19 7.65
CA ILE A 155 -6.04 14.38 8.97
C ILE A 155 -4.99 14.66 10.03
N ILE A 156 -3.88 13.90 10.06
CA ILE A 156 -2.79 14.20 11.00
C ILE A 156 -2.23 15.60 10.70
N ALA A 157 -1.90 15.90 9.44
CA ALA A 157 -1.25 17.14 9.07
C ALA A 157 -2.08 18.41 9.26
N SER A 158 -3.43 18.34 9.36
CA SER A 158 -4.28 19.52 9.55
C SER A 158 -4.44 19.97 11.00
N ASN A 159 -4.00 19.18 11.97
CA ASN A 159 -4.16 19.54 13.37
C ASN A 159 -3.16 20.61 13.79
N ASN A 160 -3.67 21.71 14.35
CA ASN A 160 -2.91 22.88 14.78
C ASN A 160 -2.36 22.82 16.21
N SER A 161 -2.75 21.80 16.99
CA SER A 161 -2.28 21.66 18.37
C SER A 161 -0.77 21.41 18.43
N PRO A 162 0.02 22.17 19.22
CA PRO A 162 1.45 21.87 19.39
C PRO A 162 1.70 20.62 20.25
N GLN A 163 0.69 20.11 20.94
CA GLN A 163 0.80 18.97 21.83
C GLN A 163 0.53 17.66 21.09
N PHE A 164 1.37 16.65 21.32
CA PHE A 164 1.15 15.29 20.84
C PHE A 164 0.40 14.48 21.90
N SER A 165 -0.67 13.83 21.48
CA SER A 165 -1.45 12.92 22.31
C SER A 165 -0.80 11.55 22.46
N LEU A 166 -1.28 10.76 23.42
CA LEU A 166 -0.85 9.37 23.60
C LEU A 166 -1.16 8.49 22.38
N PHE A 167 -2.24 8.76 21.65
CA PHE A 167 -2.58 8.02 20.43
C PHE A 167 -1.59 8.28 19.29
N GLU A 168 -1.12 9.53 19.13
CA GLU A 168 -0.06 9.85 18.16
C GLU A 168 1.23 9.12 18.50
N VAL A 169 1.64 9.16 19.77
CA VAL A 169 2.84 8.42 20.23
C VAL A 169 2.68 6.92 20.01
N ALA A 170 1.53 6.33 20.36
CA ALA A 170 1.26 4.91 20.12
C ALA A 170 1.31 4.56 18.63
N GLY A 171 0.71 5.37 17.76
CA GLY A 171 0.74 5.19 16.32
C GLY A 171 2.16 5.27 15.74
N LEU A 172 2.98 6.20 16.21
CA LEU A 172 4.40 6.31 15.84
C LEU A 172 5.22 5.09 16.30
N VAL A 173 4.99 4.60 17.52
CA VAL A 173 5.65 3.37 18.02
C VAL A 173 5.26 2.16 17.17
N ILE A 174 3.97 2.00 16.85
CA ILE A 174 3.49 0.95 15.94
C ILE A 174 4.20 1.06 14.60
N TRP A 175 4.29 2.27 14.04
CA TRP A 175 4.96 2.51 12.77
C TRP A 175 6.45 2.13 12.80
N VAL A 176 7.21 2.55 13.82
CA VAL A 176 8.64 2.20 13.96
C VAL A 176 8.83 0.69 14.05
N LEU A 177 8.03 0.01 14.89
CA LEU A 177 8.11 -1.45 15.04
C LEU A 177 7.74 -2.18 13.75
N ALA A 178 6.72 -1.70 13.04
CA ALA A 178 6.31 -2.24 11.75
C ALA A 178 7.39 -2.05 10.70
N PHE A 179 7.94 -0.85 10.55
CA PHE A 179 9.02 -0.56 9.61
C PHE A 179 10.27 -1.41 9.89
N ALA A 180 10.64 -1.59 11.17
CA ALA A 180 11.72 -2.46 11.58
C ALA A 180 11.43 -3.93 11.23
N MET A 181 10.24 -4.44 11.55
CA MET A 181 9.81 -5.81 11.22
C MET A 181 9.87 -6.05 9.71
N GLU A 182 9.40 -5.11 8.91
CA GLU A 182 9.42 -5.22 7.45
C GLU A 182 10.85 -5.28 6.91
N THR A 183 11.70 -4.38 7.37
CA THR A 183 13.13 -4.32 6.98
C THR A 183 13.82 -5.63 7.32
N VAL A 184 13.61 -6.17 8.52
CA VAL A 184 14.16 -7.47 8.94
C VAL A 184 13.63 -8.61 8.08
N ALA A 185 12.32 -8.64 7.79
CA ALA A 185 11.71 -9.67 6.95
C ALA A 185 12.31 -9.69 5.54
N ASP A 186 12.46 -8.52 4.91
CA ASP A 186 13.03 -8.40 3.56
C ASP A 186 14.52 -8.77 3.54
N MET A 187 15.29 -8.34 4.54
CA MET A 187 16.70 -8.72 4.69
C MET A 187 16.87 -10.24 4.86
N GLN A 188 16.05 -10.88 5.69
CA GLN A 188 16.06 -12.33 5.89
C GLN A 188 15.78 -13.07 4.58
N LYS A 189 14.77 -12.62 3.82
CA LYS A 189 14.43 -13.22 2.52
C LYS A 189 15.54 -13.04 1.50
N LEU A 190 16.13 -11.85 1.42
CA LEU A 190 17.21 -11.56 0.48
C LEU A 190 18.45 -12.40 0.80
N ALA A 191 18.85 -12.46 2.07
CA ALA A 191 19.97 -13.27 2.53
C ALA A 191 19.75 -14.76 2.25
N PHE A 192 18.54 -15.27 2.50
CA PHE A 192 18.15 -16.64 2.17
C PHE A 192 18.29 -16.92 0.67
N LEU A 193 17.72 -16.06 -0.19
CA LEU A 193 17.78 -16.23 -1.63
C LEU A 193 19.22 -16.19 -2.17
N GLN A 194 20.05 -15.30 -1.64
CA GLN A 194 21.48 -15.23 -2.00
C GLN A 194 22.24 -16.49 -1.58
N LYS A 195 21.99 -16.99 -0.35
CA LYS A 195 22.59 -18.24 0.14
C LYS A 195 22.20 -19.44 -0.73
N MET A 196 20.91 -19.59 -1.04
CA MET A 196 20.43 -20.68 -1.89
C MET A 196 21.00 -20.61 -3.31
N LYS A 197 21.08 -19.40 -3.89
CA LYS A 197 21.70 -19.19 -5.21
C LYS A 197 23.18 -19.61 -5.21
N LYS A 198 23.96 -19.24 -4.19
CA LYS A 198 25.37 -19.66 -4.05
C LYS A 198 25.54 -21.18 -3.94
N GLN A 199 24.56 -21.86 -3.34
CA GLN A 199 24.55 -23.32 -3.20
C GLN A 199 23.99 -24.06 -4.43
N GLY A 200 23.71 -23.36 -5.54
CA GLY A 200 23.07 -23.95 -6.72
C GLY A 200 21.62 -24.38 -6.52
N LYS A 201 21.03 -24.11 -5.36
CA LYS A 201 19.64 -24.47 -5.02
C LYS A 201 18.69 -23.40 -5.53
N GLN A 202 17.83 -23.77 -6.46
CA GLN A 202 16.77 -22.89 -6.97
C GLN A 202 15.42 -23.20 -6.32
N ARG A 203 14.50 -22.24 -6.39
CA ARG A 203 13.07 -22.39 -6.03
C ARG A 203 12.82 -22.92 -4.61
N GLN A 204 13.70 -22.59 -3.66
CA GLN A 204 13.58 -23.01 -2.26
C GLN A 204 12.52 -22.17 -1.52
N VAL A 205 11.91 -22.77 -0.48
CA VAL A 205 10.96 -22.09 0.41
C VAL A 205 11.74 -21.34 1.49
N CYS A 206 11.46 -20.05 1.66
CA CYS A 206 12.07 -19.24 2.70
C CYS A 206 11.31 -19.47 4.01
N ASP A 207 11.90 -20.26 4.91
CA ASP A 207 11.32 -20.63 6.20
C ASP A 207 12.32 -20.34 7.33
N VAL A 208 12.81 -19.09 7.38
CA VAL A 208 13.81 -18.62 8.35
C VAL A 208 13.36 -17.34 9.04
N GLY A 209 13.72 -17.17 10.31
CA GLY A 209 13.43 -15.96 11.07
C GLY A 209 11.93 -15.67 11.15
N LEU A 210 11.49 -14.46 10.78
CA LEU A 210 10.09 -14.06 10.76
C LEU A 210 9.25 -14.91 9.79
N TRP A 211 9.86 -15.42 8.73
CA TRP A 211 9.19 -16.29 7.76
C TRP A 211 8.79 -17.65 8.37
N ARG A 212 9.31 -18.02 9.54
CA ARG A 212 8.89 -19.23 10.27
C ARG A 212 7.53 -19.10 10.96
N TYR A 213 7.11 -17.87 11.27
CA TYR A 213 5.91 -17.56 12.04
C TYR A 213 4.79 -16.96 11.18
N CYS A 214 5.16 -16.39 10.03
CA CYS A 214 4.25 -15.83 9.04
C CYS A 214 4.81 -16.06 7.64
N ARG A 215 3.97 -16.40 6.66
CA ARG A 215 4.39 -16.56 5.26
C ARG A 215 4.59 -15.24 4.53
N HIS A 216 4.06 -14.15 5.06
CA HIS A 216 4.16 -12.79 4.53
C HIS A 216 4.39 -11.76 5.65
N PRO A 217 5.49 -11.87 6.42
CA PRO A 217 5.74 -10.98 7.56
C PRO A 217 5.94 -9.53 7.11
N ASN A 218 6.50 -9.32 5.91
CA ASN A 218 6.65 -8.00 5.32
C ASN A 218 5.29 -7.37 4.94
N TYR A 219 4.34 -8.14 4.42
CA TYR A 219 3.00 -7.62 4.14
C TYR A 219 2.21 -7.31 5.42
N PHE A 220 2.38 -8.12 6.47
CA PHE A 220 1.79 -7.81 7.77
C PHE A 220 2.37 -6.50 8.34
N ALA A 221 3.69 -6.34 8.26
CA ALA A 221 4.37 -5.13 8.70
C ALA A 221 3.91 -3.89 7.90
N GLU A 222 3.80 -3.97 6.58
CA GLU A 222 3.25 -2.88 5.76
C GLU A 222 1.80 -2.56 6.18
N TRP A 223 0.95 -3.55 6.49
CA TRP A 223 -0.38 -3.27 7.02
C TRP A 223 -0.32 -2.54 8.38
N MET A 224 0.60 -2.95 9.27
CA MET A 224 0.78 -2.30 10.58
C MET A 224 1.32 -0.87 10.47
N VAL A 225 2.10 -0.55 9.44
CA VAL A 225 2.51 0.84 9.12
C VAL A 225 1.28 1.74 8.95
N TRP A 226 0.30 1.31 8.15
CA TRP A 226 -0.93 2.08 7.93
C TRP A 226 -1.84 2.10 9.16
N ASN A 227 -1.89 1.01 9.94
CA ASN A 227 -2.62 1.02 11.21
C ASN A 227 -2.00 1.98 12.24
N GLY A 228 -0.66 2.12 12.25
CA GLY A 228 0.02 3.12 13.06
C GLY A 228 -0.43 4.54 12.70
N LEU A 229 -0.52 4.86 11.41
CA LEU A 229 -1.06 6.14 10.93
C LEU A 229 -2.54 6.33 11.26
N VAL A 230 -3.37 5.28 11.13
CA VAL A 230 -4.79 5.34 11.53
C VAL A 230 -4.95 5.64 13.02
N VAL A 231 -4.16 4.99 13.89
CA VAL A 231 -4.17 5.26 15.33
C VAL A 231 -3.69 6.69 15.63
N ALA A 232 -2.61 7.14 14.98
CA ALA A 232 -2.10 8.49 15.16
C ALA A 232 -3.06 9.58 14.65
N ALA A 233 -3.95 9.26 13.71
CA ALA A 233 -4.94 10.19 13.18
C ALA A 233 -6.14 10.43 14.11
N ILE A 234 -6.37 9.57 15.11
CA ILE A 234 -7.55 9.63 15.99
C ILE A 234 -7.75 11.02 16.65
N PRO A 235 -6.75 11.62 17.31
CA PRO A 235 -6.92 12.92 17.98
C PRO A 235 -7.25 14.04 17.00
N SER A 236 -6.58 14.05 15.84
CA SER A 236 -6.82 15.04 14.80
C SER A 236 -8.20 14.87 14.16
N TRP A 237 -8.65 13.63 13.95
CA TRP A 237 -10.02 13.36 13.51
C TRP A 237 -11.06 13.85 14.51
N LEU A 238 -10.85 13.62 15.81
CA LEU A 238 -11.74 14.15 16.87
C LEU A 238 -11.77 15.68 16.85
N ALA A 239 -10.64 16.34 16.63
CA ALA A 239 -10.56 17.80 16.56
C ALA A 239 -11.36 18.40 15.39
N LEU A 240 -11.59 17.64 14.31
CA LEU A 240 -12.39 18.08 13.16
C LEU A 240 -13.89 18.17 13.45
N GLN A 241 -14.38 17.67 14.58
CA GLN A 241 -15.81 17.62 14.88
C GLN A 241 -16.49 19.01 14.85
N ASN A 242 -15.76 20.08 15.19
CA ASN A 242 -16.29 21.44 15.20
C ASN A 242 -16.13 22.17 13.86
N THR A 243 -15.29 21.66 12.96
CA THR A 243 -14.98 22.26 11.65
C THR A 243 -15.78 21.61 10.53
N GLU A 244 -16.00 20.30 10.65
CA GLU A 244 -16.66 19.48 9.65
C GLU A 244 -18.14 19.27 9.99
N SER A 245 -18.97 19.10 8.96
CA SER A 245 -20.35 18.63 9.19
C SER A 245 -20.35 17.25 9.83
N THR A 246 -21.34 16.92 10.66
CA THR A 246 -21.45 15.62 11.34
C THR A 246 -21.35 14.43 10.37
N LEU A 247 -21.92 14.57 9.18
CA LEU A 247 -21.84 13.55 8.13
C LEU A 247 -20.41 13.36 7.61
N ILE A 248 -19.73 14.45 7.24
CA ILE A 248 -18.35 14.38 6.71
C ILE A 248 -17.41 13.88 7.81
N TRP A 249 -17.52 14.41 9.03
CA TRP A 249 -16.74 13.95 10.17
C TRP A 249 -16.89 12.44 10.41
N GLY A 250 -18.12 11.92 10.40
CA GLY A 250 -18.38 10.49 10.53
C GLY A 250 -17.80 9.66 9.38
N LEU A 251 -17.93 10.16 8.15
CA LEU A 251 -17.36 9.50 6.95
C LEU A 251 -15.83 9.52 6.94
N LEU A 252 -15.18 10.56 7.44
CA LEU A 252 -13.72 10.62 7.61
C LEU A 252 -13.24 9.55 8.60
N GLY A 253 -13.94 9.37 9.72
CA GLY A 253 -13.68 8.30 10.68
C GLY A 253 -13.87 6.91 10.08
N ALA A 254 -14.96 6.69 9.34
CA ALA A 254 -15.16 5.48 8.56
C ALA A 254 -14.06 5.27 7.50
N GLY A 255 -13.56 6.34 6.89
CA GLY A 255 -12.47 6.35 5.93
C GLY A 255 -11.13 5.91 6.51
N LEU A 256 -10.83 6.26 7.77
CA LEU A 256 -9.66 5.76 8.50
C LEU A 256 -9.74 4.23 8.69
N LEU A 257 -10.89 3.70 9.10
CA LEU A 257 -11.09 2.25 9.21
C LEU A 257 -11.06 1.56 7.84
N PHE A 258 -11.63 2.20 6.83
CA PHE A 258 -11.59 1.75 5.45
C PHE A 258 -10.16 1.65 4.94
N THR A 259 -9.26 2.55 5.36
CA THR A 259 -7.82 2.49 5.02
C THR A 259 -7.18 1.19 5.49
N SER A 260 -7.37 0.83 6.76
CA SER A 260 -6.86 -0.44 7.29
C SER A 260 -7.46 -1.65 6.55
N ARG A 261 -8.78 -1.64 6.31
CA ARG A 261 -9.47 -2.71 5.59
C ARG A 261 -8.96 -2.87 4.15
N MET A 262 -8.77 -1.77 3.43
CA MET A 262 -8.30 -1.80 2.04
C MET A 262 -6.85 -2.21 1.94
N MET A 263 -5.99 -1.76 2.86
CA MET A 263 -4.61 -2.24 2.91
C MET A 263 -4.55 -3.73 3.17
N TYR A 264 -5.31 -4.24 4.14
CA TYR A 264 -5.42 -5.69 4.38
C TYR A 264 -5.91 -6.44 3.13
N SER A 265 -7.00 -5.95 2.52
CA SER A 265 -7.57 -6.56 1.32
C SER A 265 -6.57 -6.63 0.17
N THR A 266 -5.81 -5.54 -0.05
CA THR A 266 -4.80 -5.44 -1.10
C THR A 266 -3.63 -6.37 -0.85
N LEU A 267 -3.09 -6.36 0.37
CA LEU A 267 -1.92 -7.12 0.78
C LEU A 267 -2.20 -8.62 0.96
N VAL A 268 -3.46 -9.02 1.13
CA VAL A 268 -3.83 -10.44 1.23
C VAL A 268 -4.43 -10.96 -0.06
N TYR A 269 -5.43 -10.28 -0.61
CA TYR A 269 -6.27 -10.81 -1.67
C TYR A 269 -6.00 -10.17 -3.02
N VAL A 270 -5.89 -8.84 -3.14
CA VAL A 270 -5.85 -8.20 -4.47
C VAL A 270 -4.50 -8.42 -5.15
N THR A 271 -3.40 -7.90 -4.58
CA THR A 271 -2.06 -7.93 -5.20
C THR A 271 -1.01 -8.65 -4.35
N GLY A 272 -1.31 -8.96 -3.09
CA GLY A 272 -0.34 -9.51 -2.16
C GLY A 272 -0.35 -11.04 -2.05
N ALA A 273 -0.65 -11.56 -0.87
CA ALA A 273 -0.37 -12.94 -0.47
C ALA A 273 -0.98 -13.97 -1.43
N VAL A 274 -2.31 -14.03 -1.55
CA VAL A 274 -3.02 -15.06 -2.36
C VAL A 274 -2.51 -15.14 -3.81
N PRO A 275 -2.42 -14.03 -4.58
CA PRO A 275 -1.83 -14.07 -5.93
C PRO A 275 -0.39 -14.58 -5.96
N SER A 276 0.43 -14.21 -4.97
CA SER A 276 1.84 -14.59 -4.93
C SER A 276 2.05 -16.05 -4.49
N GLU A 277 1.24 -16.56 -3.57
CA GLU A 277 1.27 -17.95 -3.11
C GLU A 277 0.84 -18.90 -4.22
N TYR A 278 -0.14 -18.50 -5.06
CA TYR A 278 -0.66 -19.31 -6.16
C TYR A 278 0.45 -19.85 -7.08
N TYR A 279 1.39 -18.99 -7.48
CA TYR A 279 2.53 -19.40 -8.29
C TYR A 279 3.68 -19.98 -7.47
N SER A 280 3.80 -19.63 -6.19
CA SER A 280 4.83 -20.18 -5.31
C SER A 280 4.58 -21.68 -5.07
N ALA A 281 3.32 -22.09 -4.85
CA ALA A 281 2.92 -23.48 -4.71
C ALA A 281 3.25 -24.33 -5.96
N GLN A 282 3.16 -23.75 -7.15
CA GLN A 282 3.48 -24.45 -8.42
C GLN A 282 5.00 -24.53 -8.68
N LYS A 283 5.76 -23.54 -8.23
CA LYS A 283 7.18 -23.40 -8.58
C LYS A 283 8.12 -23.98 -7.54
N ARG A 284 7.73 -24.00 -6.26
CA ARG A 284 8.63 -24.31 -5.13
C ARG A 284 8.22 -25.64 -4.49
N PRO A 285 9.03 -26.70 -4.61
CA PRO A 285 8.82 -27.94 -3.86
C PRO A 285 8.74 -27.66 -2.35
N GLY A 286 7.78 -28.30 -1.65
CA GLY A 286 7.57 -28.11 -0.21
C GLY A 286 6.76 -26.85 0.18
N TYR A 287 6.35 -26.00 -0.77
CA TYR A 287 5.59 -24.80 -0.41
C TYR A 287 4.19 -25.11 0.12
N THR A 288 3.54 -26.16 -0.39
CA THR A 288 2.22 -26.61 0.10
C THR A 288 2.29 -27.11 1.55
N GLU A 289 3.34 -27.83 1.91
CA GLU A 289 3.61 -28.26 3.29
C GLU A 289 3.86 -27.05 4.19
N TYR A 290 4.69 -26.10 3.75
CA TYR A 290 4.89 -24.83 4.45
C TYR A 290 3.57 -24.05 4.65
N GLN A 291 2.62 -24.15 3.71
CA GLN A 291 1.30 -23.55 3.84
C GLN A 291 0.41 -24.23 4.90
N GLN A 292 0.64 -25.50 5.22
CA GLN A 292 -0.11 -26.22 6.24
C GLN A 292 0.34 -25.81 7.64
N HIS A 293 1.65 -25.58 7.84
CA HIS A 293 2.21 -25.34 9.17
C HIS A 293 2.41 -23.86 9.54
N THR A 294 2.47 -22.95 8.58
CA THR A 294 2.80 -21.54 8.85
C THR A 294 1.63 -20.62 8.50
N ASN A 295 1.26 -19.68 9.38
CA ASN A 295 0.16 -18.74 9.11
C ASN A 295 0.44 -17.84 7.91
N ARG A 296 -0.57 -17.55 7.08
CA ARG A 296 -0.39 -16.72 5.87
C ARG A 296 0.06 -15.29 6.18
N PHE A 297 -0.65 -14.63 7.10
CA PHE A 297 -0.58 -13.17 7.26
C PHE A 297 -0.37 -12.73 8.71
N PHE A 298 -1.18 -13.22 9.65
CA PHE A 298 -0.96 -12.92 11.06
C PHE A 298 0.17 -13.80 11.61
N PRO A 299 1.26 -13.21 12.16
CA PRO A 299 2.31 -13.98 12.81
C PRO A 299 1.76 -14.81 13.96
N GLY A 300 2.19 -16.06 14.06
CA GLY A 300 1.78 -16.92 15.17
C GLY A 300 2.57 -18.22 15.21
N LEU A 301 2.26 -19.04 16.22
CA LEU A 301 2.86 -20.37 16.37
C LEU A 301 2.53 -21.25 15.16
N ARG A 302 3.43 -22.22 14.91
CA ARG A 302 3.21 -23.20 13.84
C ARG A 302 2.03 -24.09 14.20
N ARG A 303 1.26 -24.45 13.17
CA ARG A 303 0.14 -25.38 13.32
C ARG A 303 0.69 -26.80 13.33
N GLY A 304 0.29 -27.59 14.32
CA GLY A 304 0.71 -28.99 14.46
C GLY A 304 2.17 -29.17 14.92
N SER A 305 2.71 -28.19 15.66
CA SER A 305 3.96 -28.34 16.43
C SER A 305 3.69 -28.99 17.78
#